data_AF-B9JS36-F1
#
_entry.id   AF-B9JS36-F1
#
_cell.length_a   1.000
_cell.length_b   1.000
_cell.length_c   1.000
_cell.angle_alpha   90.00
_cell.angle_beta   90.00
_cell.angle_gamma   90.00
#
_symmetry.space_group_name_H-M   'P 1'
#
loop_
_entity.id
_entity.type
_entity.pdbx_description
1 polymer ?
#
loop_
_entity_poly.entity_id
_entity_poly.type
_entity_poly.pdbx_seq_one_letter_code
_entity_poly.pdbx_strand_id
1 'polypeptide(L)'
;MENNIYYRKIGKLIFTILASIFIFGNSETSSFAHIKWFQSFNIQEQPVLPGQFMATPTWLLGLALSLPALWACVAIDAAGKNARLGRVLSLIRRPFGFKADDLVRLTIAFWLSWLWMLPEPIWLTPELKAPDASIQWVQLGLAALCLSRRGAGLTGLGLIGLWVGAARQYGTYHLLDYPLFLGFAICLIAISLDRLRVRVLASVTAHRIGLLGATMSWTLMWASMEKWAFADWSLTLLCARPYLTMGLTPEVFLSLSGWFEFGAAAMLLLGGARCQPAIGLCTADDLRLRRAGIRPGGSGWTFSNHRGSGHHHLERQWPGRRRGQFHPEIRPETCSASAHQLHRRPVRHWHRLYRRLEFRLWRRYHAGSRQRI
;
A
#
# COMPACT_ATOMS: atom_id res chain seq x y z
N MET A 1 4.18 22.75 37.80
CA MET A 1 3.31 23.46 36.83
C MET A 1 4.02 23.79 35.51
N GLU A 2 5.36 23.79 35.44
CA GLU A 2 6.13 24.17 34.23
C GLU A 2 5.93 23.25 33.01
N ASN A 3 5.75 21.94 33.22
CA ASN A 3 5.54 21.01 32.11
C ASN A 3 4.28 21.34 31.28
N ASN A 4 3.23 21.89 31.91
CA ASN A 4 1.98 22.21 31.22
C ASN A 4 2.11 23.42 30.28
N ILE A 5 2.99 24.36 30.62
CA ILE A 5 3.30 25.52 29.77
C ILE A 5 4.07 25.08 28.52
N TYR A 6 4.99 24.13 28.68
CA TYR A 6 5.79 23.59 27.58
C TYR A 6 4.95 22.83 26.55
N TYR A 7 4.03 21.97 26.99
CA TYR A 7 3.11 21.25 26.08
C TYR A 7 2.14 22.16 25.34
N ARG A 8 1.68 23.23 26.01
CA ARG A 8 0.76 24.21 25.41
C ARG A 8 1.46 25.07 24.33
N LYS A 9 2.76 25.35 24.50
CA LYS A 9 3.58 26.02 23.48
C LYS A 9 3.84 25.13 22.26
N ILE A 10 4.17 23.85 22.46
CA ILE A 10 4.37 22.89 21.37
C ILE A 10 3.06 22.62 20.60
N GLY A 11 1.94 22.42 21.32
CA GLY A 11 0.64 22.23 20.70
C GLY A 11 0.20 23.43 19.87
N LYS A 12 0.44 24.66 20.38
CA LYS A 12 0.22 25.88 19.60
C LYS A 12 1.12 25.94 18.37
N LEU A 13 2.41 25.65 18.49
CA LEU A 13 3.35 25.65 17.36
C LEU A 13 2.93 24.65 16.26
N ILE A 14 2.56 23.43 16.64
CA ILE A 14 2.07 22.40 15.71
C ILE A 14 0.77 22.86 15.05
N PHE A 15 -0.18 23.39 15.83
CA PHE A 15 -1.43 23.92 15.29
C PHE A 15 -1.18 25.08 14.32
N THR A 16 -0.28 26.01 14.65
CA THR A 16 0.09 27.12 13.77
C THR A 16 0.74 26.61 12.49
N ILE A 17 1.66 25.64 12.56
CA ILE A 17 2.29 25.05 11.36
C ILE A 17 1.25 24.34 10.49
N LEU A 18 0.37 23.53 11.08
CA LEU A 18 -0.71 22.85 10.34
C LEU A 18 -1.71 23.82 9.74
N ALA A 19 -2.09 24.87 10.49
CA ALA A 19 -2.96 25.94 10.00
C ALA A 19 -2.29 26.75 8.88
N SER A 20 -1.00 27.02 8.96
CA SER A 20 -0.24 27.68 7.88
C SER A 20 -0.18 26.79 6.64
N ILE A 21 0.11 25.49 6.78
CA ILE A 21 0.10 24.53 5.65
C ILE A 21 -1.29 24.47 4.99
N PHE A 22 -2.36 24.53 5.79
CA PHE A 22 -3.74 24.54 5.33
C PHE A 22 -4.14 25.86 4.65
N ILE A 23 -3.79 27.00 5.23
CA ILE A 23 -4.14 28.35 4.71
C ILE A 23 -3.36 28.64 3.44
N PHE A 24 -2.06 28.38 3.40
CA PHE A 24 -1.28 28.46 2.16
C PHE A 24 -1.61 27.32 1.17
N GLY A 25 -2.37 26.31 1.63
CA GLY A 25 -2.92 25.15 0.90
C GLY A 25 -3.97 25.45 -0.14
N ASN A 26 -4.72 26.53 0.05
CA ASN A 26 -5.91 26.85 -0.75
C ASN A 26 -5.65 27.94 -1.80
N SER A 27 -4.41 28.04 -2.30
CA SER A 27 -4.19 28.83 -3.52
C SER A 27 -4.72 28.01 -4.70
N GLU A 28 -5.84 28.46 -5.27
CA GLU A 28 -6.41 27.93 -6.50
C GLU A 28 -5.35 27.94 -7.59
N THR A 29 -4.74 26.78 -7.81
CA THR A 29 -3.93 26.49 -8.99
C THR A 29 -4.78 25.57 -9.83
N SER A 30 -5.07 26.00 -11.05
CA SER A 30 -5.75 25.21 -12.06
C SER A 30 -5.03 23.87 -12.17
N SER A 31 -5.64 22.79 -11.69
CA SER A 31 -5.02 21.47 -11.73
C SER A 31 -5.09 20.97 -13.17
N PHE A 32 -4.02 21.17 -13.93
CA PHE A 32 -3.83 20.49 -15.20
C PHE A 32 -3.60 18.99 -14.93
N ALA A 33 -4.24 18.14 -15.74
CA ALA A 33 -4.10 16.69 -15.64
C ALA A 33 -2.65 16.28 -15.92
N HIS A 34 -1.84 16.13 -14.86
CA HIS A 34 -0.46 15.68 -14.96
C HIS A 34 -0.38 14.16 -14.72
N ILE A 35 0.01 13.47 -15.81
CA ILE A 35 0.56 12.10 -15.96
C ILE A 35 0.63 11.27 -14.66
N LYS A 36 -0.32 10.34 -14.46
CA LYS A 36 -0.50 9.48 -13.26
C LYS A 36 0.20 8.14 -13.37
N TRP A 37 0.46 7.73 -14.60
CA TRP A 37 1.30 6.59 -14.98
C TRP A 37 2.20 7.09 -16.11
N PHE A 38 3.23 6.36 -16.54
CA PHE A 38 4.21 6.78 -17.58
C PHE A 38 3.62 7.14 -18.98
N GLN A 39 2.32 7.43 -19.07
CA GLN A 39 1.58 7.94 -20.21
C GLN A 39 0.53 9.00 -19.81
N SER A 40 0.12 9.80 -20.79
CA SER A 40 -1.03 10.68 -20.72
C SER A 40 -2.31 9.88 -20.47
N PHE A 41 -3.08 10.26 -19.45
CA PHE A 41 -4.36 9.65 -19.10
C PHE A 41 -5.45 10.73 -19.09
N ASN A 42 -6.69 10.35 -19.40
CA ASN A 42 -7.82 11.27 -19.44
C ASN A 42 -8.68 11.10 -18.19
N ILE A 43 -8.69 12.09 -17.29
CA ILE A 43 -9.50 12.06 -16.06
C ILE A 43 -11.01 12.09 -16.37
N GLN A 44 -11.39 12.51 -17.58
CA GLN A 44 -12.78 12.50 -18.04
C GLN A 44 -13.24 11.14 -18.57
N GLU A 45 -12.33 10.17 -18.70
CA GLU A 45 -12.67 8.82 -19.10
C GLU A 45 -13.51 8.15 -18.01
N GLN A 46 -14.65 7.57 -18.42
CA GLN A 46 -15.52 6.91 -17.46
C GLN A 46 -14.94 5.55 -17.08
N PRO A 47 -14.95 5.19 -15.78
CA PRO A 47 -14.49 3.89 -15.36
C PRO A 47 -15.38 2.79 -15.96
N VAL A 48 -14.75 1.69 -16.35
CA VAL A 48 -15.45 0.45 -16.70
C VAL A 48 -16.33 0.05 -15.53
N LEU A 49 -17.61 -0.24 -15.82
CA LEU A 49 -18.57 -0.60 -14.78
C LEU A 49 -18.13 -1.89 -14.07
N PRO A 50 -18.27 -1.98 -12.73
CA PRO A 50 -17.88 -3.16 -11.97
C PRO A 50 -18.43 -4.48 -12.53
N GLY A 51 -19.70 -4.49 -12.93
CA GLY A 51 -20.32 -5.68 -13.51
C GLY A 51 -19.65 -6.18 -14.80
N GLN A 52 -19.01 -5.31 -15.57
CA GLN A 52 -18.34 -5.70 -16.82
C GLN A 52 -17.01 -6.41 -16.55
N PHE A 53 -16.11 -5.82 -15.76
CA PHE A 53 -14.83 -6.46 -15.47
C PHE A 53 -14.99 -7.69 -14.56
N MET A 54 -15.96 -7.68 -13.64
CA MET A 54 -16.24 -8.82 -12.75
C MET A 54 -16.78 -10.05 -13.49
N ALA A 55 -17.40 -9.84 -14.66
CA ALA A 55 -17.89 -10.94 -15.50
C ALA A 55 -16.78 -11.59 -16.34
N THR A 56 -15.58 -11.03 -16.38
CA THR A 56 -14.48 -11.58 -17.20
C THR A 56 -13.91 -12.87 -16.59
N PRO A 57 -13.58 -13.89 -17.40
CA PRO A 57 -12.99 -15.13 -16.89
C PRO A 57 -11.69 -14.92 -16.12
N THR A 58 -10.88 -13.94 -16.53
CA THR A 58 -9.59 -13.61 -15.89
C THR A 58 -9.80 -12.97 -14.52
N TRP A 59 -10.83 -12.15 -14.34
CA TRP A 59 -11.18 -11.61 -13.03
C TRP A 59 -11.73 -12.70 -12.11
N LEU A 60 -12.61 -13.56 -12.61
CA LEU A 60 -13.15 -14.70 -11.86
C LEU A 60 -12.06 -15.70 -11.46
N LEU A 61 -11.08 -15.94 -12.33
CA LEU A 61 -9.91 -16.75 -12.00
C LEU A 61 -9.11 -16.11 -10.85
N GLY A 62 -8.86 -14.80 -10.91
CA GLY A 62 -8.18 -14.09 -9.84
C GLY A 62 -8.94 -14.13 -8.51
N LEU A 63 -10.27 -14.05 -8.53
CA LEU A 63 -11.12 -14.27 -7.35
C LEU A 63 -10.96 -15.69 -6.80
N ALA A 64 -11.07 -16.69 -7.67
CA ALA A 64 -10.98 -18.10 -7.32
C ALA A 64 -9.61 -18.49 -6.74
N LEU A 65 -8.54 -17.82 -7.14
CA LEU A 65 -7.19 -18.02 -6.60
C LEU A 65 -6.93 -17.21 -5.32
N SER A 66 -7.42 -15.97 -5.26
CA SER A 66 -7.17 -15.08 -4.13
C SER A 66 -7.93 -15.48 -2.88
N LEU A 67 -9.19 -15.93 -2.97
CA LEU A 67 -9.96 -16.34 -1.78
C LEU A 67 -9.32 -17.50 -1.01
N PRO A 68 -8.91 -18.62 -1.64
CA PRO A 68 -8.18 -19.68 -0.94
C PRO A 68 -6.83 -19.21 -0.40
N ALA A 69 -6.11 -18.34 -1.12
CA ALA A 69 -4.84 -17.79 -0.65
C ALA A 69 -5.03 -16.93 0.61
N LEU A 70 -6.04 -16.06 0.62
CA LEU A 70 -6.43 -15.26 1.78
C LEU A 70 -6.83 -16.14 2.95
N TRP A 71 -7.64 -17.17 2.69
CA TRP A 71 -8.02 -18.13 3.72
C TRP A 71 -6.82 -18.88 4.29
N ALA A 72 -5.89 -19.31 3.43
CA ALA A 72 -4.65 -19.97 3.83
C ALA A 72 -3.77 -19.05 4.70
N CYS A 73 -3.60 -17.77 4.32
CA CYS A 73 -2.89 -16.80 5.14
C CYS A 73 -3.54 -16.63 6.52
N VAL A 74 -4.86 -16.46 6.57
CA VAL A 74 -5.61 -16.35 7.83
C VAL A 74 -5.50 -17.62 8.68
N ALA A 75 -5.54 -18.80 8.05
CA ALA A 75 -5.39 -20.08 8.73
C ALA A 75 -3.96 -20.26 9.28
N ILE A 76 -2.93 -19.85 8.54
CA ILE A 76 -1.53 -19.85 8.99
C ILE A 76 -1.36 -18.91 10.18
N ASP A 77 -1.91 -17.69 10.12
CA ASP A 77 -1.85 -16.73 11.24
C ASP A 77 -2.57 -17.27 12.48
N ALA A 78 -3.73 -17.92 12.31
CA ALA A 78 -4.45 -18.55 13.39
C ALA A 78 -3.67 -19.74 13.98
N ALA A 79 -3.08 -20.59 13.13
CA ALA A 79 -2.25 -21.71 13.52
C ALA A 79 -0.93 -21.29 14.18
N GLY A 80 -0.41 -20.10 13.85
CA GLY A 80 0.79 -19.53 14.48
C GLY A 80 0.64 -19.27 15.98
N LYS A 81 -0.61 -19.22 16.48
CA LYS A 81 -0.92 -19.20 17.92
C LYS A 81 -0.64 -20.53 18.61
N ASN A 82 -0.49 -21.63 17.86
CA ASN A 82 -0.05 -22.90 18.39
C ASN A 82 1.43 -22.84 18.81
N ALA A 83 1.74 -23.35 20.00
CA ALA A 83 3.06 -23.19 20.63
C ALA A 83 4.24 -23.70 19.78
N ARG A 84 4.04 -24.70 18.91
CA ARG A 84 5.08 -25.26 18.05
C ARG A 84 5.38 -24.36 16.84
N LEU A 85 4.36 -23.91 16.11
CA LEU A 85 4.53 -23.04 14.95
C LEU A 85 4.98 -21.64 15.38
N GLY A 86 4.42 -21.11 16.46
CA GLY A 86 4.87 -19.85 17.06
C GLY A 86 6.34 -19.89 17.47
N ARG A 87 6.87 -21.03 17.95
CA ARG A 87 8.29 -21.19 18.28
C ARG A 87 9.16 -21.10 17.02
N VAL A 88 8.82 -21.81 15.95
CA VAL A 88 9.56 -21.76 14.67
C VAL A 88 9.55 -20.34 14.09
N LEU A 89 8.38 -19.71 14.02
CA LEU A 89 8.27 -18.32 13.54
C LEU A 89 9.06 -17.35 14.42
N SER A 90 9.08 -17.57 15.74
CA SER A 90 9.89 -16.75 16.65
C SER A 90 11.39 -16.93 16.43
N LEU A 91 11.86 -18.13 16.07
CA LEU A 91 13.28 -18.37 15.77
C LEU A 91 13.73 -17.62 14.51
N ILE A 92 12.85 -17.51 13.51
CA ILE A 92 13.09 -16.70 12.31
C ILE A 92 13.06 -15.20 12.64
N ARG A 93 12.16 -14.76 13.52
CA ARG A 93 11.98 -13.33 13.86
C ARG A 93 13.02 -12.79 14.86
N ARG A 94 13.47 -13.61 15.80
CA ARG A 94 14.44 -13.26 16.85
C ARG A 94 15.72 -12.58 16.35
N PRO A 95 16.42 -13.07 15.31
CA PRO A 95 17.65 -12.43 14.84
C PRO A 95 17.43 -11.00 14.33
N PHE A 96 16.22 -10.66 13.90
CA PHE A 96 15.93 -9.32 13.38
C PHE A 96 15.62 -8.31 14.47
N GLY A 97 15.13 -8.70 15.66
CA GLY A 97 15.10 -7.88 16.90
C GLY A 97 14.50 -6.46 16.87
N PHE A 98 14.12 -5.92 15.72
CA PHE A 98 13.75 -4.53 15.54
C PHE A 98 12.36 -4.29 16.10
N LYS A 99 12.23 -3.22 16.87
CA LYS A 99 10.92 -2.67 17.23
C LYS A 99 10.27 -2.14 15.96
N ALA A 100 8.96 -2.33 15.81
CA ALA A 100 8.22 -1.84 14.65
C ALA A 100 8.45 -0.34 14.39
N ASP A 101 8.50 0.47 15.46
CA ASP A 101 8.83 1.90 15.38
C ASP A 101 10.19 2.16 14.73
N ASP A 102 11.20 1.35 15.03
CA ASP A 102 12.54 1.55 14.51
C ASP A 102 12.61 1.11 13.04
N LEU A 103 11.89 0.04 12.65
CA LEU A 103 11.72 -0.31 11.24
C LEU A 103 11.05 0.81 10.45
N VAL A 104 9.92 1.35 10.93
CA VAL A 104 9.23 2.47 10.25
C VAL A 104 10.18 3.65 10.04
N ARG A 105 10.94 4.03 11.06
CA ARG A 105 11.88 5.15 10.99
C ARG A 105 13.02 4.88 10.03
N LEU A 106 13.63 3.70 10.09
CA LEU A 106 14.73 3.32 9.20
C LEU A 106 14.26 3.23 7.75
N THR A 107 13.08 2.67 7.49
CA THR A 107 12.49 2.60 6.16
C THR A 107 12.27 4.00 5.56
N ILE A 108 11.69 4.93 6.34
CA ILE A 108 11.49 6.31 5.85
C ILE A 108 12.82 7.06 5.70
N ALA A 109 13.76 6.90 6.63
CA ALA A 109 15.08 7.51 6.51
C ALA A 109 15.81 7.02 5.24
N PHE A 110 15.76 5.72 4.99
CA PHE A 110 16.32 5.11 3.78
C PHE A 110 15.63 5.62 2.52
N TRP A 111 14.29 5.61 2.48
CA TRP A 111 13.51 6.08 1.33
C TRP A 111 13.82 7.54 0.98
N LEU A 112 13.81 8.44 1.97
CA LEU A 112 14.11 9.85 1.75
C LEU A 112 15.57 10.07 1.32
N SER A 113 16.52 9.31 1.88
CA SER A 113 17.92 9.36 1.45
C SER A 113 18.08 8.87 0.00
N TRP A 114 17.35 7.82 -0.37
CA TRP A 114 17.33 7.30 -1.74
C TRP A 114 16.79 8.33 -2.73
N LEU A 115 15.69 9.03 -2.39
CA LEU A 115 15.14 10.09 -3.24
C LEU A 115 16.12 11.25 -3.46
N TRP A 116 16.88 11.63 -2.42
CA TRP A 116 17.93 12.64 -2.54
C TRP A 116 19.06 12.22 -3.50
N MET A 117 19.36 10.91 -3.60
CA MET A 117 20.39 10.40 -4.51
C MET A 117 19.98 10.36 -5.98
N LEU A 118 18.69 10.53 -6.29
CA LEU A 118 18.20 10.50 -7.66
C LEU A 118 18.60 11.80 -8.39
N PRO A 119 18.88 11.74 -9.70
CA PRO A 119 19.38 12.90 -10.46
C PRO A 119 18.35 14.03 -10.59
N GLU A 120 17.07 13.72 -10.43
CA GLU A 120 15.98 14.66 -10.59
C GLU A 120 15.25 14.90 -9.26
N PRO A 121 14.82 16.14 -8.97
CA PRO A 121 14.00 16.43 -7.80
C PRO A 121 12.67 15.69 -7.85
N ILE A 122 12.30 15.06 -6.73
CA ILE A 122 11.11 14.21 -6.60
C ILE A 122 10.41 14.55 -5.30
N TRP A 123 9.06 14.53 -5.26
CA TRP A 123 8.27 14.80 -4.06
C TRP A 123 8.22 13.63 -3.06
N LEU A 124 7.74 12.48 -3.51
CA LEU A 124 7.49 11.30 -2.66
C LEU A 124 7.83 10.00 -3.37
N THR A 125 7.56 9.93 -4.67
CA THR A 125 7.77 8.76 -5.52
C THR A 125 8.32 9.20 -6.88
N PRO A 126 9.13 8.37 -7.58
CA PRO A 126 9.91 8.80 -8.75
C PRO A 126 9.14 9.46 -9.90
N GLU A 127 7.84 9.20 -9.99
CA GLU A 127 6.88 9.76 -10.93
C GLU A 127 6.45 11.20 -10.57
N LEU A 128 6.47 11.56 -9.28
CA LEU A 128 6.10 12.89 -8.79
C LEU A 128 7.31 13.82 -8.81
N LYS A 129 7.69 14.31 -9.99
CA LYS A 129 8.78 15.28 -10.17
C LYS A 129 8.51 16.58 -9.43
N ALA A 130 9.50 17.07 -8.70
CA ALA A 130 9.47 18.35 -8.01
C ALA A 130 10.10 19.45 -8.89
N PRO A 131 9.66 20.70 -8.76
CA PRO A 131 10.13 21.80 -9.61
C PRO A 131 11.53 22.29 -9.25
N ASP A 132 11.97 22.06 -8.00
CA ASP A 132 13.19 22.66 -7.48
C ASP A 132 14.01 21.68 -6.62
N ALA A 133 15.34 21.78 -6.70
CA ALA A 133 16.28 20.89 -6.01
C ALA A 133 16.27 21.06 -4.48
N SER A 134 15.75 22.16 -3.93
CA SER A 134 15.59 22.35 -2.48
C SER A 134 14.75 21.24 -1.85
N ILE A 135 13.80 20.63 -2.59
CA ILE A 135 12.99 19.52 -2.10
C ILE A 135 13.85 18.30 -1.73
N GLN A 136 14.88 17.99 -2.52
CA GLN A 136 15.79 16.88 -2.22
C GLN A 136 16.59 17.16 -0.95
N TRP A 137 17.07 18.39 -0.78
CA TRP A 137 17.80 18.79 0.44
C TRP A 137 16.91 18.76 1.68
N VAL A 138 15.64 19.17 1.55
CA VAL A 138 14.63 19.00 2.60
C VAL A 138 14.45 17.53 2.93
N GLN A 139 14.31 16.64 1.94
CA GLN A 139 14.19 15.20 2.16
C GLN A 139 15.40 14.61 2.88
N LEU A 140 16.62 15.01 2.53
CA LEU A 140 17.83 14.59 3.23
C LEU A 140 17.84 15.05 4.69
N GLY A 141 17.44 16.30 4.95
CA GLY A 141 17.28 16.83 6.30
C GLY A 141 16.23 16.04 7.10
N LEU A 142 15.10 15.72 6.48
CA LEU A 142 14.04 14.89 7.09
C LEU A 142 14.51 13.46 7.36
N ALA A 143 15.34 12.88 6.48
CA ALA A 143 15.96 11.57 6.66
C ALA A 143 16.87 11.56 7.89
N ALA A 144 17.75 12.56 8.04
CA ALA A 144 18.61 12.73 9.20
C ALA A 144 17.80 12.91 10.50
N LEU A 145 16.74 13.71 10.47
CA LEU A 145 15.82 13.88 11.62
C LEU A 145 15.16 12.55 12.01
N CYS A 146 14.79 11.72 11.03
CA CYS A 146 14.13 10.44 11.26
C CYS A 146 15.01 9.44 12.05
N LEU A 147 16.34 9.54 11.92
CA LEU A 147 17.32 8.74 12.67
C LEU A 147 17.29 9.00 14.18
N SER A 148 16.67 10.09 14.63
CA SER A 148 16.37 10.34 16.04
C SER A 148 14.88 10.16 16.35
N ARG A 149 14.54 9.50 17.46
CA ARG A 149 13.15 9.42 17.92
C ARG A 149 12.55 10.80 18.21
N ARG A 150 13.39 11.79 18.51
CA ARG A 150 12.96 13.18 18.75
C ARG A 150 12.60 13.89 17.44
N GLY A 151 13.37 13.62 16.38
CA GLY A 151 13.19 14.23 15.06
C GLY A 151 12.07 13.56 14.26
N ALA A 152 11.71 12.31 14.56
CA ALA A 152 10.65 11.58 13.85
C ALA A 152 9.34 12.38 13.69
N GLY A 153 8.89 13.11 14.71
CA GLY A 153 7.68 13.92 14.60
C GLY A 153 7.79 15.06 13.57
N LEU A 154 8.96 15.71 13.49
CA LEU A 154 9.24 16.71 12.45
C LEU A 154 9.33 16.06 11.07
N THR A 155 9.90 14.86 10.96
CA THR A 155 9.88 14.07 9.73
C THR A 155 8.47 13.79 9.26
N GLY A 156 7.55 13.40 10.17
CA GLY A 156 6.15 13.17 9.83
C GLY A 156 5.44 14.44 9.35
N LEU A 157 5.68 15.59 9.99
CA LEU A 157 5.16 16.87 9.50
C LEU A 157 5.74 17.23 8.12
N GLY A 158 7.02 16.95 7.89
CA GLY A 158 7.67 17.12 6.59
C GLY A 158 7.06 16.23 5.50
N LEU A 159 6.73 14.97 5.81
CA LEU A 159 6.03 14.08 4.89
C LEU A 159 4.64 14.60 4.52
N ILE A 160 3.89 15.16 5.47
CA ILE A 160 2.60 15.83 5.17
C ILE A 160 2.84 17.02 4.24
N GLY A 161 3.87 17.83 4.50
CA GLY A 161 4.25 18.95 3.63
C GLY A 161 4.59 18.51 2.21
N LEU A 162 5.38 17.45 2.04
CA LEU A 162 5.71 16.87 0.74
C LEU A 162 4.48 16.32 0.02
N TRP A 163 3.59 15.63 0.75
CA TRP A 163 2.33 15.13 0.19
C TRP A 163 1.42 16.27 -0.27
N VAL A 164 1.24 17.31 0.55
CA VAL A 164 0.44 18.48 0.18
C VAL A 164 1.08 19.22 -1.00
N GLY A 165 2.40 19.37 -1.04
CA GLY A 165 3.11 19.99 -2.16
C GLY A 165 2.89 19.23 -3.48
N ALA A 166 3.03 17.90 -3.46
CA ALA A 166 2.70 17.06 -4.59
C ALA A 166 1.21 17.17 -4.97
N ALA A 167 0.29 17.27 -4.01
CA ALA A 167 -1.15 17.39 -4.27
C ALA A 167 -1.49 18.65 -5.04
N ARG A 168 -0.81 19.74 -4.75
CA ARG A 168 -1.00 21.01 -5.46
C ARG A 168 -0.51 20.93 -6.91
N GLN A 169 0.60 20.22 -7.14
CA GLN A 169 1.17 20.12 -8.47
C GLN A 169 0.45 19.08 -9.36
N TYR A 170 0.07 17.93 -8.79
CA TYR A 170 -0.46 16.79 -9.53
C TYR A 170 -1.97 16.56 -9.35
N GLY A 171 -2.59 17.27 -8.41
CA GLY A 171 -3.99 17.08 -8.04
C GLY A 171 -4.20 16.00 -6.99
N THR A 172 -5.29 16.12 -6.24
CA THR A 172 -5.66 15.19 -5.16
C THR A 172 -6.02 13.81 -5.68
N TYR A 173 -6.62 13.71 -6.88
CA TYR A 173 -6.97 12.43 -7.50
C TYR A 173 -5.74 11.57 -7.80
N HIS A 174 -4.66 12.19 -8.30
CA HIS A 174 -3.39 11.49 -8.51
C HIS A 174 -2.84 11.00 -7.17
N LEU A 175 -2.97 11.80 -6.11
CA LEU A 175 -2.45 11.45 -4.80
C LEU A 175 -3.25 10.43 -3.99
N LEU A 176 -4.37 9.92 -4.54
CA LEU A 176 -5.13 8.82 -3.93
C LEU A 176 -4.34 7.50 -3.91
N ASP A 177 -3.30 7.38 -4.73
CA ASP A 177 -2.34 6.26 -4.70
C ASP A 177 -1.33 6.35 -3.54
N TYR A 178 -1.17 7.53 -2.94
CA TYR A 178 -0.12 7.79 -1.96
C TYR A 178 -0.56 8.06 -0.50
N PRO A 179 -1.78 7.71 0.00
CA PRO A 179 -2.12 7.83 1.41
C PRO A 179 -1.19 7.06 2.36
N LEU A 180 -0.50 6.04 1.88
CA LEU A 180 0.64 5.38 2.53
C LEU A 180 1.58 6.37 3.24
N PHE A 181 1.96 7.47 2.58
CA PHE A 181 2.90 8.44 3.15
C PHE A 181 2.27 9.24 4.30
N LEU A 182 0.96 9.49 4.25
CA LEU A 182 0.21 10.08 5.37
C LEU A 182 0.15 9.11 6.55
N GLY A 183 0.01 7.80 6.30
CA GLY A 183 0.13 6.77 7.32
C GLY A 183 1.47 6.77 8.03
N PHE A 184 2.55 6.83 7.25
CA PHE A 184 3.91 6.96 7.79
C PHE A 184 4.09 8.25 8.58
N ALA A 185 3.56 9.36 8.09
CA ALA A 185 3.60 10.63 8.79
C ALA A 185 2.90 10.57 10.16
N ILE A 186 1.68 10.04 10.21
CA ILE A 186 0.93 9.84 11.46
C ILE A 186 1.71 8.94 12.41
N CYS A 187 2.27 7.84 11.90
CA CYS A 187 3.05 6.92 12.72
C CYS A 187 4.30 7.58 13.32
N LEU A 188 5.03 8.38 12.54
CA LEU A 188 6.23 9.09 13.00
C LEU A 188 5.92 10.19 14.01
N ILE A 189 4.83 10.94 13.79
CA ILE A 189 4.30 11.91 14.75
C ILE A 189 3.93 11.20 16.06
N ALA A 190 3.19 10.09 15.96
CA ALA A 190 2.80 9.28 17.11
C ALA A 190 4.01 8.73 17.89
N ILE A 191 5.08 8.29 17.21
CA ILE A 191 6.33 7.84 17.84
C ILE A 191 6.98 8.95 18.67
N SER A 192 6.99 10.18 18.17
CA SER A 192 7.54 11.33 18.89
C SER A 192 6.64 11.75 20.07
N LEU A 193 5.32 11.71 19.90
CA LEU A 193 4.34 12.08 20.92
C LEU A 193 4.23 11.07 22.06
N ASP A 194 4.39 9.78 21.79
CA ASP A 194 4.36 8.72 22.80
C ASP A 194 5.42 8.97 23.89
N ARG A 195 6.58 9.48 23.49
CA ARG A 195 7.65 9.93 24.39
C ARG A 195 7.20 11.08 25.32
N LEU A 196 6.36 11.98 24.82
CA LEU A 196 5.85 13.15 25.53
C LEU A 196 4.67 12.81 26.46
N ARG A 197 4.17 11.56 26.44
CA ARG A 197 3.06 11.07 27.29
C ARG A 197 1.79 11.93 27.20
N VAL A 198 1.47 12.44 26.01
CA VAL A 198 0.29 13.29 25.78
C VAL A 198 -0.98 12.43 25.80
N ARG A 199 -1.74 12.49 26.90
CA ARG A 199 -2.93 11.62 27.13
C ARG A 199 -4.03 11.77 26.08
N VAL A 200 -4.24 12.96 25.54
CA VAL A 200 -5.29 13.23 24.52
C VAL A 200 -5.04 12.43 23.23
N LEU A 201 -3.78 12.12 22.92
CA LEU A 201 -3.38 11.40 21.72
C LEU A 201 -3.06 9.91 21.99
N ALA A 202 -3.35 9.42 23.21
CA ALA A 202 -3.03 8.06 23.61
C ALA A 202 -3.67 6.99 22.71
N SER A 203 -4.87 7.26 22.18
CA SER A 203 -5.51 6.35 21.22
C SER A 203 -4.73 6.28 19.91
N VAL A 204 -4.31 7.43 19.36
CA VAL A 204 -3.51 7.48 18.12
C VAL A 204 -2.15 6.82 18.33
N THR A 205 -1.48 7.07 19.45
CA THR A 205 -0.19 6.43 19.72
C THR A 205 -0.32 4.92 19.90
N ALA A 206 -1.37 4.43 20.56
CA ALA A 206 -1.62 2.99 20.71
C ALA A 206 -1.90 2.29 19.36
N HIS A 207 -2.62 2.95 18.45
CA HIS A 207 -3.07 2.36 17.18
C HIS A 207 -2.24 2.77 15.96
N ARG A 208 -1.08 3.41 16.16
CA ARG A 208 -0.24 3.96 15.07
C ARG A 208 0.11 2.95 13.97
N ILE A 209 0.38 1.69 14.32
CA ILE A 209 0.69 0.63 13.36
C ILE A 209 -0.58 0.19 12.60
N GLY A 210 -1.73 0.11 13.28
CA GLY A 210 -3.01 -0.16 12.65
C GLY A 210 -3.42 0.95 11.67
N LEU A 211 -3.19 2.22 12.03
CA LEU A 211 -3.41 3.37 11.15
C LEU A 211 -2.52 3.33 9.91
N LEU A 212 -1.22 3.04 10.06
CA LEU A 212 -0.32 2.81 8.94
C LEU A 212 -0.84 1.67 8.04
N GLY A 213 -1.22 0.54 8.65
CA GLY A 213 -1.82 -0.59 7.95
C GLY A 213 -3.06 -0.19 7.14
N ALA A 214 -3.96 0.60 7.72
CA ALA A 214 -5.17 1.08 7.04
C ALA A 214 -4.85 1.96 5.83
N THR A 215 -3.92 2.91 5.95
CA THR A 215 -3.52 3.78 4.82
C THR A 215 -2.77 3.04 3.72
N MET A 216 -1.97 2.03 4.08
CA MET A 216 -1.32 1.13 3.12
C MET A 216 -2.34 0.24 2.42
N SER A 217 -3.35 -0.23 3.16
CA SER A 217 -4.47 -1.00 2.58
C SER A 217 -5.26 -0.15 1.59
N TRP A 218 -5.54 1.11 1.94
CA TRP A 218 -6.20 2.04 1.02
C TRP A 218 -5.41 2.21 -0.27
N THR A 219 -4.11 2.47 -0.16
CA THR A 219 -3.19 2.63 -1.31
C THR A 219 -3.27 1.43 -2.26
N LEU A 220 -3.21 0.21 -1.70
CA LEU A 220 -3.28 -1.03 -2.49
C LEU A 220 -4.69 -1.30 -3.05
N MET A 221 -5.75 -1.00 -2.30
CA MET A 221 -7.13 -1.13 -2.79
C MET A 221 -7.40 -0.17 -3.95
N TRP A 222 -6.91 1.07 -3.85
CA TRP A 222 -7.06 2.06 -4.91
C TRP A 222 -6.29 1.62 -6.16
N ALA A 223 -5.03 1.21 -6.03
CA ALA A 223 -4.23 0.69 -7.14
C ALA A 223 -4.85 -0.54 -7.82
N SER A 224 -5.52 -1.41 -7.05
CA SER A 224 -6.27 -2.55 -7.57
C SER A 224 -7.49 -2.10 -8.38
N MET A 225 -8.28 -1.17 -7.84
CA MET A 225 -9.45 -0.62 -8.52
C MET A 225 -9.07 0.06 -9.83
N GLU A 226 -7.96 0.81 -9.88
CA GLU A 226 -7.49 1.44 -11.12
C GLU A 226 -7.20 0.43 -12.21
N LYS A 227 -6.57 -0.71 -11.87
CA LYS A 227 -6.24 -1.75 -12.85
C LYS A 227 -7.47 -2.38 -13.50
N TRP A 228 -8.60 -2.40 -12.80
CA TRP A 228 -9.86 -2.96 -13.31
C TRP A 228 -10.76 -1.92 -13.95
N ALA A 229 -10.91 -0.75 -13.32
CA ALA A 229 -11.79 0.31 -13.77
C ALA A 229 -11.19 1.13 -14.92
N PHE A 230 -9.86 1.25 -14.99
CA PHE A 230 -9.12 2.01 -15.99
C PHE A 230 -8.02 1.13 -16.62
N ALA A 231 -8.41 -0.06 -17.07
CA ALA A 231 -7.47 -1.06 -17.58
C ALA A 231 -6.58 -0.51 -18.71
N ASP A 232 -7.14 0.31 -19.60
CA ASP A 232 -6.46 0.85 -20.78
C ASP A 232 -5.23 1.70 -20.43
N TRP A 233 -5.24 2.39 -19.29
CA TRP A 233 -4.09 3.18 -18.81
C TRP A 233 -2.88 2.29 -18.56
N SER A 234 -3.10 1.08 -18.03
CA SER A 234 -2.04 0.11 -17.76
C SER A 234 -1.72 -0.77 -18.97
N LEU A 235 -2.74 -1.16 -19.75
CA LEU A 235 -2.56 -2.01 -20.92
C LEU A 235 -1.65 -1.36 -21.95
N THR A 236 -1.75 -0.06 -22.16
CA THR A 236 -0.88 0.64 -23.12
C THR A 236 0.59 0.53 -22.73
N LEU A 237 0.91 0.66 -21.43
CA LEU A 237 2.27 0.47 -20.91
C LEU A 237 2.73 -0.99 -21.03
N LEU A 238 1.86 -1.95 -20.70
CA LEU A 238 2.19 -3.37 -20.73
C LEU A 238 2.38 -3.88 -22.17
N CYS A 239 1.59 -3.39 -23.12
CA CYS A 239 1.78 -3.66 -24.55
C CYS A 239 3.09 -3.06 -25.08
N ALA A 240 3.48 -1.85 -24.60
CA ALA A 240 4.76 -1.25 -24.95
C ALA A 240 5.96 -1.96 -24.31
N ARG A 241 5.76 -2.63 -23.16
CA ARG A 241 6.82 -3.29 -22.37
C ARG A 241 6.40 -4.71 -21.95
N PRO A 242 6.26 -5.65 -22.89
CA PRO A 242 5.70 -6.98 -22.63
C PRO A 242 6.57 -7.86 -21.70
N TYR A 243 7.86 -7.52 -21.51
CA TYR A 243 8.69 -8.23 -20.54
C TYR A 243 8.22 -8.03 -19.09
N LEU A 244 7.42 -6.99 -18.79
CA LEU A 244 6.86 -6.75 -17.46
C LEU A 244 5.80 -7.79 -17.07
N THR A 245 5.16 -8.44 -18.04
CA THR A 245 4.09 -9.42 -17.78
C THR A 245 4.60 -10.82 -17.45
N MET A 246 5.93 -11.02 -17.42
CA MET A 246 6.59 -12.29 -17.12
C MET A 246 6.09 -13.47 -17.97
N GLY A 247 5.72 -13.19 -19.23
CA GLY A 247 5.23 -14.19 -20.18
C GLY A 247 3.71 -14.40 -20.19
N LEU A 248 2.96 -13.73 -19.31
CA LEU A 248 1.50 -13.67 -19.38
C LEU A 248 1.06 -12.64 -20.43
N THR A 249 -0.18 -12.77 -20.93
CA THR A 249 -0.74 -11.67 -21.74
C THR A 249 -0.99 -10.45 -20.85
N PRO A 250 -0.87 -9.21 -21.38
CA PRO A 250 -1.11 -7.99 -20.62
C PRO A 250 -2.43 -7.98 -19.85
N GLU A 251 -3.50 -8.48 -20.45
CA GLU A 251 -4.85 -8.50 -19.87
C GLU A 251 -4.95 -9.47 -18.69
N VAL A 252 -4.35 -10.67 -18.83
CA VAL A 252 -4.31 -11.66 -17.75
C VAL A 252 -3.44 -11.14 -16.60
N PHE A 253 -2.25 -10.61 -16.92
CA PHE A 253 -1.33 -10.05 -15.93
C PHE A 253 -1.98 -8.91 -15.14
N LEU A 254 -2.62 -7.96 -15.84
CA LEU A 254 -3.24 -6.80 -15.22
C LEU A 254 -4.36 -7.22 -14.26
N SER A 255 -5.26 -8.09 -14.71
CA SER A 255 -6.35 -8.60 -13.87
C SER A 255 -5.84 -9.31 -12.61
N LEU A 256 -4.85 -10.20 -12.75
CA LEU A 256 -4.28 -10.95 -11.62
C LEU A 256 -3.47 -10.05 -10.67
N SER A 257 -2.75 -9.06 -11.20
CA SER A 257 -2.02 -8.10 -10.37
C SER A 257 -2.96 -7.23 -9.53
N GLY A 258 -4.13 -6.86 -10.07
CA GLY A 258 -5.19 -6.21 -9.29
C GLY A 258 -5.66 -7.07 -8.12
N TRP A 259 -5.83 -8.37 -8.33
CA TRP A 259 -6.20 -9.30 -7.24
C TRP A 259 -5.10 -9.49 -6.20
N PHE A 260 -3.84 -9.48 -6.62
CA PHE A 260 -2.71 -9.56 -5.70
C PHE A 260 -2.68 -8.35 -4.74
N GLU A 261 -2.84 -7.14 -5.28
CA GLU A 261 -2.90 -5.91 -4.48
C GLU A 261 -4.15 -5.86 -3.59
N PHE A 262 -5.31 -6.25 -4.13
CA PHE A 262 -6.56 -6.33 -3.35
C PHE A 262 -6.45 -7.31 -2.18
N GLY A 263 -5.88 -8.50 -2.43
CA GLY A 263 -5.65 -9.50 -1.41
C GLY A 263 -4.67 -9.01 -0.34
N ALA A 264 -3.59 -8.36 -0.73
CA ALA A 264 -2.64 -7.75 0.21
C ALA A 264 -3.31 -6.65 1.06
N ALA A 265 -4.15 -5.80 0.46
CA ALA A 265 -4.94 -4.81 1.19
C ALA A 265 -5.89 -5.45 2.21
N ALA A 266 -6.61 -6.50 1.80
CA ALA A 266 -7.50 -7.25 2.69
C ALA A 266 -6.73 -7.88 3.85
N MET A 267 -5.54 -8.44 3.62
CA MET A 267 -4.70 -9.00 4.68
C MET A 267 -4.19 -7.94 5.65
N LEU A 268 -3.82 -6.75 5.18
CA LEU A 268 -3.41 -5.65 6.07
C LEU A 268 -4.57 -5.17 6.96
N LEU A 269 -5.79 -5.07 6.41
CA LEU A 269 -6.98 -4.71 7.19
C LEU A 269 -7.38 -5.80 8.19
N LEU A 270 -7.47 -7.06 7.74
CA LEU A 270 -7.96 -8.17 8.56
C LEU A 270 -6.91 -8.68 9.56
N GLY A 271 -5.63 -8.67 9.17
CA GLY A 271 -4.51 -9.07 10.02
C GLY A 271 -4.18 -8.02 11.08
N GLY A 272 -4.28 -6.73 10.74
CA GLY A 272 -4.07 -5.62 11.68
C GLY A 272 -5.06 -5.63 12.86
N ALA A 273 -6.32 -6.00 12.60
CA ALA A 273 -7.37 -6.07 13.60
C ALA A 273 -7.20 -7.23 14.62
N ARG A 274 -6.42 -8.27 14.29
CA ARG A 274 -6.21 -9.43 15.18
C ARG A 274 -4.95 -9.35 16.04
N CYS A 275 -4.04 -8.42 15.73
CA CYS A 275 -2.88 -8.11 16.57
C CYS A 275 -3.11 -6.93 17.53
N GLN A 276 -4.28 -6.28 17.47
CA GLN A 276 -4.69 -5.27 18.45
C GLN A 276 -6.17 -5.52 18.79
N PRO A 277 -6.52 -5.91 20.03
CA PRO A 277 -7.92 -6.07 20.42
C PRO A 277 -8.54 -4.68 20.58
N ALA A 278 -8.81 -3.95 19.48
CA ALA A 278 -9.28 -2.57 19.59
C ALA A 278 -9.88 -1.94 18.31
N ILE A 279 -10.52 -2.70 17.42
CA ILE A 279 -11.63 -2.13 16.64
C ILE A 279 -12.92 -2.56 17.33
N GLY A 280 -13.28 -1.88 18.42
CA GLY A 280 -14.65 -1.72 18.93
C GLY A 280 -15.53 -2.95 19.18
N LEU A 281 -15.05 -4.17 19.00
CA LEU A 281 -15.69 -5.42 19.34
C LEU A 281 -14.84 -6.08 20.43
N CYS A 282 -14.70 -5.38 21.56
CA CYS A 282 -14.65 -6.10 22.81
C CYS A 282 -15.98 -6.86 22.87
N THR A 283 -15.95 -8.18 22.74
CA THR A 283 -17.09 -8.99 23.16
C THR A 283 -17.43 -8.56 24.59
N ALA A 284 -18.72 -8.33 24.85
CA ALA A 284 -19.22 -7.80 26.12
C ALA A 284 -18.70 -8.58 27.36
N ASP A 285 -18.24 -9.81 27.16
CA ASP A 285 -17.67 -10.69 28.15
C ASP A 285 -16.34 -10.19 28.73
N ASP A 286 -15.47 -9.56 27.94
CA ASP A 286 -14.12 -9.16 28.40
C ASP A 286 -14.17 -7.92 29.32
N LEU A 287 -15.20 -7.06 29.13
CA LEU A 287 -15.51 -5.94 30.03
C LEU A 287 -16.20 -6.39 31.33
N ARG A 288 -16.99 -7.48 31.30
CA ARG A 288 -17.57 -8.08 32.51
C ARG A 288 -16.49 -8.74 33.38
N LEU A 289 -15.57 -9.49 32.79
CA LEU A 289 -14.52 -10.19 33.53
C LEU A 289 -13.53 -9.25 34.20
N ARG A 290 -13.19 -8.12 33.56
CA ARG A 290 -12.33 -7.08 34.17
C ARG A 290 -13.02 -6.29 35.28
N ARG A 291 -14.34 -6.09 35.23
CA ARG A 291 -15.10 -5.51 36.35
C ARG A 291 -15.26 -6.49 37.52
N ALA A 292 -15.24 -7.79 37.26
CA ALA A 292 -15.37 -8.83 38.29
C ALA A 292 -14.06 -9.14 39.05
N GLY A 293 -12.91 -8.54 38.66
CA GLY A 293 -11.63 -8.75 39.34
C GLY A 293 -11.03 -10.16 39.15
N ILE A 294 -11.57 -10.97 38.25
CA ILE A 294 -11.12 -12.34 38.02
C ILE A 294 -9.96 -12.32 37.02
N ARG A 295 -8.76 -12.73 37.45
CA ARG A 295 -7.63 -12.97 36.54
C ARG A 295 -7.88 -14.26 35.76
N PRO A 296 -7.58 -14.33 34.45
CA PRO A 296 -7.72 -15.56 33.69
C PRO A 296 -6.60 -16.54 34.10
N GLY A 297 -6.89 -17.39 35.08
CA GLY A 297 -6.16 -18.61 35.41
C GLY A 297 -6.79 -19.80 34.70
N GLY A 298 -5.96 -20.73 34.23
CA GLY A 298 -6.36 -21.84 33.37
C GLY A 298 -7.17 -22.95 34.05
N SER A 299 -7.38 -23.99 33.23
CA SER A 299 -8.08 -25.27 33.46
C SER A 299 -9.58 -25.26 33.21
N GLY A 300 -10.01 -26.29 32.47
CA GLY A 300 -11.25 -26.33 31.70
C GLY A 300 -12.52 -26.51 32.50
N TRP A 301 -13.64 -26.23 31.85
CA TRP A 301 -14.94 -26.81 32.16
C TRP A 301 -15.76 -27.00 30.87
N THR A 302 -16.38 -28.17 30.80
CA THR A 302 -17.30 -28.69 29.78
C THR A 302 -18.76 -28.33 30.05
N PHE A 303 -19.62 -28.57 29.05
CA PHE A 303 -21.12 -28.57 29.03
C PHE A 303 -21.79 -27.17 28.93
N SER A 304 -22.93 -26.97 28.25
CA SER A 304 -23.91 -27.85 27.60
C SER A 304 -24.68 -27.13 26.47
N ASN A 305 -25.33 -27.94 25.62
CA ASN A 305 -26.33 -27.57 24.62
C ASN A 305 -27.55 -26.85 25.20
N HIS A 306 -28.06 -25.83 24.50
CA HIS A 306 -29.50 -25.59 24.45
C HIS A 306 -29.94 -25.16 23.04
N ARG A 307 -30.86 -25.97 22.48
CA ARG A 307 -31.68 -25.69 21.29
C ARG A 307 -32.66 -24.55 21.59
N GLY A 308 -32.93 -23.73 20.58
CA GLY A 308 -34.05 -22.79 20.55
C GLY A 308 -34.43 -22.45 19.12
N SER A 309 -35.45 -23.13 18.61
CA SER A 309 -36.11 -22.94 17.32
C SER A 309 -36.92 -21.63 17.28
N GLY A 310 -36.95 -20.97 16.13
CA GLY A 310 -37.88 -19.86 15.85
C GLY A 310 -37.91 -19.51 14.37
N HIS A 311 -38.91 -20.04 13.66
CA HIS A 311 -39.27 -19.69 12.29
C HIS A 311 -39.86 -18.27 12.22
N HIS A 312 -39.53 -17.50 11.18
CA HIS A 312 -40.47 -16.56 10.56
C HIS A 312 -40.17 -16.33 9.07
N HIS A 313 -41.16 -16.69 8.25
CA HIS A 313 -41.33 -16.35 6.83
C HIS A 313 -41.48 -14.84 6.65
N LEU A 314 -40.79 -14.24 5.67
CA LEU A 314 -41.27 -13.06 4.96
C LEU A 314 -40.84 -13.12 3.48
N GLU A 315 -41.85 -13.34 2.65
CA GLU A 315 -41.87 -13.34 1.21
C GLU A 315 -42.05 -11.88 0.72
N ARG A 316 -41.21 -11.41 -0.22
CA ARG A 316 -41.49 -10.18 -0.98
C ARG A 316 -41.15 -10.39 -2.45
N GLN A 317 -42.20 -10.43 -3.24
CA GLN A 317 -42.21 -10.33 -4.70
C GLN A 317 -41.77 -8.93 -5.15
N TRP A 318 -41.01 -8.86 -6.23
CA TRP A 318 -40.79 -7.63 -7.01
C TRP A 318 -41.18 -7.91 -8.47
N PRO A 319 -41.91 -6.99 -9.14
CA PRO A 319 -42.41 -7.19 -10.49
C PRO A 319 -41.36 -6.84 -11.55
N GLY A 320 -41.48 -7.51 -12.69
CA GLY A 320 -40.55 -7.43 -13.80
C GLY A 320 -40.49 -6.08 -14.52
N ARG A 321 -39.37 -5.85 -15.19
CA ARG A 321 -39.22 -4.84 -16.25
C ARG A 321 -38.54 -5.42 -17.48
N ARG A 322 -39.00 -4.87 -18.61
CA ARG A 322 -38.91 -5.38 -19.98
C ARG A 322 -37.56 -5.11 -20.64
N ARG A 323 -37.32 -5.90 -21.68
CA ARG A 323 -36.26 -5.83 -22.68
C ARG A 323 -36.14 -4.44 -23.31
N GLY A 324 -34.92 -3.95 -23.44
CA GLY A 324 -34.51 -2.84 -24.30
C GLY A 324 -33.35 -3.31 -25.19
N GLN A 325 -33.38 -2.89 -26.46
CA GLN A 325 -32.57 -3.37 -27.57
C GLN A 325 -31.12 -2.85 -27.51
N PHE A 326 -30.18 -3.71 -27.91
CA PHE A 326 -28.77 -3.37 -28.13
C PHE A 326 -28.55 -2.93 -29.59
N HIS A 327 -27.97 -1.75 -29.79
CA HIS A 327 -27.29 -1.34 -31.02
C HIS A 327 -25.77 -1.62 -30.86
N PRO A 328 -25.03 -1.84 -31.97
CA PRO A 328 -23.71 -2.44 -31.92
C PRO A 328 -22.62 -1.47 -31.47
N GLU A 329 -21.76 -2.02 -30.63
CA GLU A 329 -20.60 -1.43 -29.98
C GLU A 329 -19.43 -1.27 -30.97
N ILE A 330 -18.88 -0.06 -31.03
CA ILE A 330 -17.61 0.24 -31.71
C ILE A 330 -16.51 -0.33 -30.81
N ARG A 331 -15.84 -1.41 -31.23
CA ARG A 331 -14.72 -2.00 -30.49
C ARG A 331 -13.48 -1.11 -30.62
N PRO A 332 -12.80 -0.76 -29.51
CA PRO A 332 -11.42 -0.29 -29.57
C PRO A 332 -10.52 -1.44 -30.01
N GLU A 333 -9.55 -1.14 -30.86
CA GLU A 333 -8.54 -2.10 -31.32
C GLU A 333 -7.78 -2.67 -30.11
N THR A 334 -8.03 -3.93 -29.80
CA THR A 334 -7.23 -4.68 -28.83
C THR A 334 -5.80 -4.83 -29.37
N CYS A 335 -4.84 -5.06 -28.47
CA CYS A 335 -3.40 -5.24 -28.72
C CYS A 335 -3.03 -6.29 -29.82
N SER A 336 -4.05 -6.98 -30.38
CA SER A 336 -3.99 -7.86 -31.54
C SER A 336 -3.61 -7.16 -32.86
N ALA A 337 -3.98 -5.89 -33.09
CA ALA A 337 -3.69 -5.21 -34.35
C ALA A 337 -2.18 -4.90 -34.51
N SER A 338 -1.52 -4.49 -33.43
CA SER A 338 -0.09 -4.13 -33.42
C SER A 338 0.84 -5.34 -33.47
N ALA A 339 0.37 -6.52 -33.02
CA ALA A 339 1.19 -7.73 -32.97
C ALA A 339 1.46 -8.35 -34.37
N HIS A 340 0.63 -8.06 -35.37
CA HIS A 340 0.79 -8.63 -36.71
C HIS A 340 1.89 -7.97 -37.57
N GLN A 341 2.37 -6.78 -37.22
CA GLN A 341 3.43 -6.09 -37.98
C GLN A 341 4.86 -6.42 -37.51
N LEU A 342 5.05 -6.92 -36.28
CA LEU A 342 6.40 -7.14 -35.72
C LEU A 342 6.93 -8.58 -35.87
N HIS A 343 6.14 -9.53 -36.37
CA HIS A 343 6.49 -10.96 -36.34
C HIS A 343 7.27 -11.50 -37.56
N ARG A 344 7.89 -10.65 -38.39
CA ARG A 344 8.70 -11.08 -39.56
C ARG A 344 10.21 -10.79 -39.47
N ARG A 345 10.85 -10.94 -38.31
CA ARG A 345 12.33 -11.04 -38.24
C ARG A 345 12.79 -12.23 -37.40
N PRO A 346 13.64 -13.13 -37.93
CA PRO A 346 13.99 -14.37 -37.24
C PRO A 346 14.97 -14.12 -36.07
N VAL A 347 14.55 -14.57 -34.88
CA VAL A 347 15.24 -14.52 -33.56
C VAL A 347 16.60 -15.24 -33.51
N ARG A 348 17.06 -15.83 -34.63
CA ARG A 348 18.30 -16.65 -34.67
C ARG A 348 19.60 -15.85 -34.61
N HIS A 349 19.58 -14.52 -34.76
CA HIS A 349 20.80 -13.70 -34.77
C HIS A 349 21.25 -13.26 -33.37
N TRP A 350 20.31 -13.00 -32.45
CA TRP A 350 20.60 -12.49 -31.10
C TRP A 350 21.25 -13.55 -30.19
N HIS A 351 20.84 -14.81 -30.31
CA HIS A 351 21.42 -15.90 -29.50
C HIS A 351 22.89 -16.21 -29.82
N ARG A 352 23.38 -15.87 -31.03
CA ARG A 352 24.81 -16.03 -31.40
C ARG A 352 25.67 -14.87 -30.92
N LEU A 353 25.12 -13.66 -30.87
CA LEU A 353 25.82 -12.48 -30.37
C LEU A 353 26.00 -12.53 -28.85
N TYR A 354 24.97 -12.96 -28.13
CA TYR A 354 25.04 -13.09 -26.66
C TYR A 354 26.08 -14.14 -26.21
N ARG A 355 26.08 -15.32 -26.84
CA ARG A 355 27.08 -16.37 -26.54
C ARG A 355 28.53 -15.98 -26.88
N ARG A 356 28.74 -15.11 -27.88
CA ARG A 356 30.09 -14.62 -28.22
C ARG A 356 30.60 -13.54 -27.26
N LEU A 357 29.71 -12.78 -26.62
CA LEU A 357 30.06 -11.74 -25.65
C LEU A 357 30.39 -12.33 -24.27
N GLU A 358 29.60 -13.30 -23.77
CA GLU A 358 29.89 -13.98 -22.50
C GLU A 358 31.24 -14.72 -22.54
N PHE A 359 31.56 -15.39 -23.65
CA PHE A 359 32.81 -16.15 -23.77
C PHE A 359 34.07 -15.28 -23.82
N ARG A 360 33.95 -14.02 -24.26
CA ARG A 360 35.06 -13.05 -24.28
C ARG A 360 35.27 -12.38 -22.92
N LEU A 361 34.19 -12.10 -22.19
CA LEU A 361 34.26 -11.52 -20.85
C LEU A 361 34.77 -12.52 -19.81
N TRP A 362 34.35 -13.79 -19.90
CA TRP A 362 34.84 -14.86 -19.02
C TRP A 362 36.35 -15.12 -19.18
N ARG A 363 36.88 -15.09 -20.41
CA ARG A 363 38.32 -15.27 -20.67
C ARG A 363 39.18 -14.12 -20.15
N ARG A 364 38.69 -12.88 -20.15
CA ARG A 364 39.42 -11.73 -19.58
C ARG A 364 39.47 -11.76 -18.05
N TYR A 365 38.45 -12.32 -17.41
CA TYR A 365 38.38 -12.38 -15.95
C TYR A 365 39.34 -13.43 -15.34
N HIS A 366 39.58 -14.55 -16.04
CA HIS A 366 40.46 -15.62 -15.55
C HIS A 366 41.93 -15.50 -15.98
N ALA A 367 42.26 -14.65 -16.95
CA ALA A 367 43.65 -14.43 -17.35
C ALA A 367 44.43 -13.52 -16.36
N GLY A 368 43.73 -12.75 -15.51
CA GLY A 368 44.34 -11.79 -14.57
C GLY A 368 44.73 -12.36 -13.20
N SER A 369 44.34 -13.60 -12.87
CA SER A 369 44.47 -14.15 -11.51
C SER A 369 45.58 -15.20 -11.34
N ARG A 370 46.58 -15.26 -12.23
CA ARG A 370 47.71 -16.21 -12.17
C ARG A 370 49.11 -15.59 -12.09
N GLN A 371 49.23 -14.31 -11.72
CA GLN A 371 50.53 -13.70 -11.39
C GLN A 371 50.43 -12.95 -10.06
N ARG A 372 50.49 -13.72 -8.98
CA ARG A 372 51.00 -13.33 -7.65
C ARG A 372 50.80 -14.51 -6.69
N ILE A 373 51.78 -15.41 -6.72
CA ILE A 373 52.24 -16.17 -5.55
C ILE A 373 53.74 -15.92 -5.48
#